data_AF-A0A914E6R4-F1
#
_entry.id   AF-A0A914E6R4-F1
#
_cell.length_a   1.000
_cell.length_b   1.000
_cell.length_c   1.000
_cell.angle_alpha   90.00
_cell.angle_beta   90.00
_cell.angle_gamma   90.00
#
_symmetry.space_group_name_H-M   'P 1'
#
loop_
_entity.id
_entity.type
_entity.pdbx_description
1 polymer ?
#
loop_
_entity_poly.entity_id
_entity_poly.type
_entity_poly.pdbx_seq_one_letter_code
_entity_poly.pdbx_strand_id
1 'polypeptide(L)'
;MDNLINYVVDYLIKNNLDGFDIDWEFPASSKDAKSTDRKGFATLLQKLRQKFNEIKPSLLITLAVSAPFDITKVAYEIDALNK
;
A
#
# COMPACT_ATOMS: atom_id res chain seq x y z
N MET A 1 5.06 2.15 11.05
CA MET A 1 4.83 2.41 9.62
C MET A 1 6.11 2.89 8.94
N ASP A 2 6.80 3.89 9.48
CA ASP A 2 8.01 4.45 8.84
C ASP A 2 9.15 3.42 8.70
N ASN A 3 9.30 2.50 9.67
CA ASN A 3 10.25 1.38 9.55
C ASN A 3 9.98 0.52 8.31
N LEU A 4 8.72 0.13 8.06
CA LEU A 4 8.34 -0.68 6.90
C LEU A 4 8.71 0.05 5.60
N ILE A 5 8.38 1.34 5.52
CA ILE A 5 8.64 2.16 4.33
C ILE A 5 10.15 2.23 4.05
N ASN A 6 10.97 2.46 5.07
CA ASN A 6 12.42 2.49 4.92
C ASN A 6 12.96 1.12 4.46
N TYR A 7 12.51 0.02 5.07
CA TYR A 7 12.90 -1.32 4.64
C TYR A 7 12.52 -1.62 3.19
N VAL A 8 11.32 -1.22 2.76
CA VAL A 8 10.89 -1.38 1.35
C VAL A 8 11.81 -0.60 0.44
N VAL A 9 12.04 0.69 0.70
CA VAL A 9 12.92 1.53 -0.13
C VAL A 9 14.33 0.94 -0.22
N ASP A 10 14.92 0.60 0.92
CA ASP A 10 16.27 0.01 0.96
C ASP A 10 16.34 -1.27 0.14
N TYR A 11 15.30 -2.12 0.24
CA TYR A 11 15.22 -3.36 -0.52
C TYR A 11 15.09 -3.10 -2.03
N LEU A 12 14.23 -2.18 -2.45
CA LEU A 12 14.03 -1.87 -3.87
C LEU A 12 15.30 -1.32 -4.51
N ILE A 13 15.98 -0.38 -3.83
CA ILE A 13 17.21 0.23 -4.34
C ILE A 13 18.34 -0.79 -4.38
N LYS A 14 18.53 -1.56 -3.30
CA LYS A 14 19.60 -2.58 -3.22
C LYS A 14 19.48 -3.64 -4.30
N ASN A 15 18.26 -4.02 -4.67
CA ASN A 15 18.00 -5.09 -5.62
C ASN A 15 17.67 -4.58 -7.04
N ASN A 16 17.78 -3.26 -7.28
CA ASN A 16 17.45 -2.62 -8.55
C ASN A 16 16.05 -3.01 -9.08
N LEU A 17 15.06 -2.94 -8.20
CA LEU A 17 13.65 -3.19 -8.55
C LEU A 17 12.94 -1.90 -8.96
N ASP A 18 11.87 -2.05 -9.74
CA ASP A 18 11.13 -0.93 -10.31
C ASP A 18 9.91 -0.51 -9.49
N GLY A 19 9.54 -1.25 -8.44
CA GLY A 19 8.39 -0.91 -7.62
C GLY A 19 8.01 -1.96 -6.59
N PHE A 20 6.94 -1.67 -5.86
CA PHE A 20 6.39 -2.52 -4.82
C PHE A 20 4.92 -2.83 -5.11
N ASP A 21 4.63 -4.11 -5.30
CA ASP A 21 3.26 -4.61 -5.38
C ASP A 21 2.80 -5.05 -3.99
N ILE A 22 1.60 -4.63 -3.60
CA ILE A 22 1.04 -4.94 -2.28
C ILE A 22 -0.19 -5.83 -2.44
N ASP A 23 -0.10 -7.01 -1.84
CA ASP A 23 -1.13 -8.04 -1.84
C ASP A 23 -1.59 -8.34 -0.40
N TRP A 24 -2.31 -7.38 0.19
CA TRP A 24 -2.95 -7.59 1.50
C TRP A 24 -4.38 -8.08 1.28
N GLU A 25 -4.68 -9.30 1.77
CA GLU A 25 -5.97 -9.97 1.61
C GLU A 25 -6.76 -10.13 2.93
N PHE A 26 -7.67 -9.23 3.28
CA PHE A 26 -7.81 -7.86 2.80
C PHE A 26 -7.81 -6.91 4.00
N PRO A 27 -7.36 -5.64 3.84
CA PRO A 27 -7.49 -4.65 4.90
C PRO A 27 -8.95 -4.58 5.38
N ALA A 28 -9.19 -4.47 6.69
CA ALA A 28 -10.54 -4.40 7.27
C ALA A 28 -11.50 -5.57 6.94
N SER A 29 -11.04 -6.63 6.24
CA SER A 29 -11.84 -7.79 5.82
C SER A 29 -11.04 -9.08 5.96
N SER A 30 -10.43 -9.28 7.13
CA SER A 30 -9.71 -10.50 7.51
C SER A 30 -10.03 -10.85 8.96
N LYS A 31 -9.70 -12.08 9.39
CA LYS A 31 -10.00 -12.57 10.74
C LYS A 31 -9.43 -11.65 11.85
N ASP A 32 -8.25 -11.10 11.61
CA ASP A 32 -7.52 -10.26 12.56
C ASP A 32 -7.57 -8.77 12.18
N ALA A 33 -8.46 -8.41 11.23
CA ALA A 33 -8.58 -7.05 10.76
C ALA A 33 -9.12 -6.10 11.82
N LYS A 34 -8.61 -4.87 11.80
CA LYS A 34 -9.09 -3.76 12.61
C LYS A 34 -9.89 -2.81 11.74
N SER A 35 -10.88 -2.15 12.33
CA SER A 35 -11.65 -1.08 11.66
C SER A 35 -10.76 0.06 11.15
N THR A 36 -9.57 0.23 11.74
CA THR A 36 -8.57 1.22 11.33
C THR A 36 -7.82 0.85 10.07
N ASP A 37 -7.85 -0.41 9.62
CA ASP A 37 -6.99 -0.90 8.54
C ASP A 37 -7.32 -0.27 7.19
N ARG A 38 -8.60 0.02 6.92
CA ARG A 38 -9.04 0.72 5.69
C ARG A 38 -8.33 2.07 5.51
N LYS A 39 -8.38 2.93 6.54
CA LYS A 39 -7.71 4.25 6.53
C LYS A 39 -6.20 4.13 6.69
N GLY A 40 -5.76 3.17 7.50
CA GLY A 40 -4.33 2.88 7.69
C GLY A 40 -3.65 2.47 6.39
N PHE A 41 -4.33 1.66 5.56
CA PHE A 41 -3.84 1.25 4.26
C PHE A 41 -3.71 2.44 3.30
N ALA A 42 -4.72 3.30 3.21
CA ALA A 42 -4.61 4.54 2.42
C ALA A 42 -3.44 5.43 2.88
N THR A 43 -3.23 5.55 4.19
CA THR A 43 -2.10 6.28 4.77
C THR A 43 -0.75 5.64 4.42
N LEU A 44 -0.68 4.31 4.38
CA LEU A 44 0.53 3.58 3.95
C LEU A 44 0.91 3.97 2.52
N LEU A 45 -0.05 3.92 1.60
CA LEU A 45 0.17 4.21 0.18
C LEU A 45 0.63 5.65 -0.04
N GLN A 46 -0.01 6.61 0.64
CA GLN A 46 0.40 8.02 0.60
C GLN A 46 1.84 8.22 1.07
N LYS A 47 2.21 7.61 2.21
CA LYS A 47 3.57 7.72 2.74
C LYS A 47 4.60 7.00 1.86
N LEU A 48 4.26 5.84 1.29
CA LEU A 48 5.11 5.16 0.31
C LEU A 48 5.33 6.05 -0.92
N ARG A 49 4.26 6.62 -1.48
CA ARG A 49 4.32 7.49 -2.65
C ARG A 49 5.19 8.73 -2.39
N GLN A 50 5.00 9.38 -1.23
CA GLN A 50 5.85 10.49 -0.81
C GLN A 50 7.31 10.07 -0.73
N LYS A 51 7.61 8.95 -0.06
CA LYS A 51 8.99 8.49 0.09
C LYS A 51 9.63 8.11 -1.24
N PHE A 52 8.88 7.46 -2.14
CA PHE A 52 9.37 7.11 -3.46
C PHE A 52 9.65 8.37 -4.30
N ASN A 53 8.82 9.40 -4.18
CA ASN A 53 9.06 10.68 -4.86
C ASN A 53 10.33 11.39 -4.35
N GLU A 54 10.67 11.25 -3.07
CA GLU A 54 11.91 11.80 -2.51
C GLU A 54 13.17 11.06 -3.01
N ILE A 55 13.06 9.74 -3.23
CA ILE A 55 14.23 8.86 -3.48
C ILE A 55 14.42 8.50 -4.95
N LYS A 56 13.39 7.99 -5.62
CA LYS A 56 13.39 7.58 -7.03
C LYS A 56 11.93 7.64 -7.54
N PRO A 57 11.49 8.79 -8.09
CA PRO A 57 10.09 9.00 -8.49
C PRO A 57 9.52 7.96 -9.45
N SER A 58 10.37 7.29 -10.23
CA SER A 58 9.97 6.24 -11.17
C SER A 58 9.55 4.93 -10.50
N LEU A 59 9.76 4.76 -9.18
CA LEU A 59 9.30 3.56 -8.47
C LEU A 59 7.77 3.46 -8.51
N LEU A 60 7.28 2.29 -8.92
CA LEU A 60 5.86 1.98 -9.03
C LEU A 60 5.30 1.49 -7.69
N ILE A 61 4.02 1.78 -7.46
CA ILE A 61 3.21 1.17 -6.40
C ILE A 61 2.02 0.56 -7.11
N THR A 62 1.84 -0.75 -6.97
CA THR A 62 0.70 -1.49 -7.54
C THR A 62 0.03 -2.30 -6.44
N LEU A 63 -1.23 -2.68 -6.66
CA LEU A 63 -2.05 -3.39 -5.69
C LEU A 63 -2.72 -4.58 -6.36
N ALA A 64 -2.66 -5.74 -5.72
CA ALA A 64 -3.63 -6.81 -5.94
C ALA A 64 -4.87 -6.49 -5.08
N VAL A 65 -6.04 -6.41 -5.71
CA VAL A 65 -7.28 -5.97 -5.06
C VAL A 65 -8.40 -7.00 -5.19
N SER A 66 -9.28 -7.01 -4.20
CA SER A 66 -10.48 -7.86 -4.20
C SER A 66 -11.41 -7.56 -5.38
N ALA A 67 -11.94 -8.63 -5.99
CA ALA A 67 -13.06 -8.55 -6.94
C ALA A 67 -14.45 -8.50 -6.25
N PRO A 68 -14.74 -9.26 -5.17
CA PRO A 68 -16.02 -9.17 -4.47
C PRO A 68 -16.35 -7.77 -3.94
N PHE A 69 -17.54 -7.27 -4.26
CA PHE A 69 -17.98 -5.92 -3.90
C PHE A 69 -17.97 -5.67 -2.39
N ASP A 70 -18.43 -6.62 -1.59
CA ASP A 70 -18.54 -6.44 -0.13
C ASP A 70 -17.17 -6.25 0.53
N ILE A 71 -16.16 -6.98 0.04
CA ILE A 71 -14.77 -6.81 0.50
C ILE A 71 -14.23 -5.47 0.02
N THR A 72 -14.38 -5.16 -1.27
CA THR A 72 -13.87 -3.91 -1.86
C THR A 72 -14.45 -2.67 -1.19
N LYS A 73 -15.73 -2.72 -0.83
CA LYS A 73 -16.45 -1.64 -0.12
C LYS A 73 -15.89 -1.36 1.27
N VAL A 74 -15.41 -2.37 1.99
CA VAL A 74 -14.91 -2.23 3.37
C VAL A 74 -13.40 -2.07 3.44
N ALA A 75 -12.66 -2.64 2.48
CA ALA A 75 -11.20 -2.73 2.56
C ALA A 75 -10.46 -1.47 2.12
N TYR A 76 -11.04 -0.71 1.18
CA TYR A 76 -10.30 0.35 0.50
C TYR A 76 -10.95 1.72 0.60
N GLU A 77 -10.13 2.75 0.82
CA GLU A 77 -10.52 4.14 0.54
C GLU A 77 -10.30 4.41 -0.97
N ILE A 78 -11.26 4.00 -1.80
CA ILE A 78 -11.15 4.03 -3.26
C ILE A 78 -10.70 5.42 -3.78
N ASP A 79 -11.31 6.49 -3.26
CA ASP A 79 -10.99 7.88 -3.66
C ASP A 79 -9.55 8.32 -3.30
N ALA A 80 -8.86 7.57 -2.45
CA ALA A 80 -7.49 7.83 -2.03
C ALA A 80 -6.45 6.97 -2.77
N LEU A 81 -6.85 5.90 -3.47
CA LEU A 81 -5.92 4.93 -4.07
C LEU A 81 -5.17 5.45 -5.31
N ASN A 82 -5.68 6.48 -5.99
CA ASN A 82 -5.13 6.96 -7.25
C ASN A 82 -4.76 8.46 -7.20
N LYS A 83 -4.11 8.87 -6.11
CA LYS A 83 -3.69 10.26 -5.86
C LYS A 83 -2.18 10.37 -5.63
#